data_AF-A0A7L3HQP7-F1
#
_entry.id   AF-A0A7L3HQP7-F1
#
_cell.length_a   1.000
_cell.length_b   1.000
_cell.length_c   1.000
_cell.angle_alpha   90.00
_cell.angle_beta   90.00
_cell.angle_gamma   90.00
#
_symmetry.space_group_name_H-M   'P 1'
#
loop_
_entity.id
_entity.type
_entity.pdbx_description
1 polymer ?
#
loop_
_entity_poly.entity_id
_entity_poly.type
_entity_poly.pdbx_seq_one_letter_code
_entity_poly.pdbx_strand_id
1 'polypeptide(L)'
;CQPVPKPESRVEVCDLNPCPPRWKVTPAGPCSSSCGLGLAVQLVTCVQILHGQEVLQEEHLCPVAEKPLTSVPCVIRTCSYEWSFSEWSECSTSCGNGIQTRQDFCLSSLTHKPVNPLFCRRFPKAVVVRGCSAGPCPEQEGTQSPGAELQPVTAATHLPTAAAATEHRHQKLDVPLSAGPPEQTKPSGGEEDTAKRSFLCAAG
;
A
#
# COMPACT_ATOMS: atom_id res chain seq x y z
N CYS A 1 -27.47 -19.15 65.45
CA CYS A 1 -28.01 -19.30 64.08
C CYS A 1 -28.39 -20.76 63.87
N GLN A 2 -29.62 -21.07 63.45
CA GLN A 2 -29.96 -22.45 63.08
C GLN A 2 -29.43 -22.76 61.68
N PRO A 3 -28.83 -23.94 61.45
CA PRO A 3 -28.36 -24.35 60.14
C PRO A 3 -29.57 -24.75 59.28
N VAL A 4 -30.07 -23.82 58.49
CA VAL A 4 -31.10 -24.11 57.47
C VAL A 4 -30.38 -24.68 56.24
N PRO A 5 -30.83 -25.83 55.69
CA PRO A 5 -30.27 -26.36 54.46
C PRO A 5 -30.39 -25.33 53.33
N LYS A 6 -29.31 -25.16 52.57
CA LYS A 6 -29.32 -24.29 51.39
C LYS A 6 -30.43 -24.78 50.45
N PRO A 7 -31.38 -23.93 50.05
CA PRO A 7 -32.44 -24.34 49.12
C PRO A 7 -31.81 -24.82 47.81
N GLU A 8 -32.46 -25.80 47.16
CA GLU A 8 -32.00 -26.34 45.88
C GLU A 8 -31.80 -25.20 44.88
N SER A 9 -30.64 -25.18 44.25
CA SER A 9 -30.33 -24.16 43.25
C SER A 9 -31.20 -24.42 42.02
N ARG A 10 -32.26 -23.63 41.87
CA ARG A 10 -33.05 -23.58 40.64
C ARG A 10 -32.23 -22.86 39.56
N VAL A 11 -31.85 -23.59 38.53
CA VAL A 11 -31.28 -23.00 37.32
C VAL A 11 -32.44 -22.57 36.45
N GLU A 12 -32.67 -21.26 36.36
CA GLU A 12 -33.56 -20.68 35.37
C GLU A 12 -32.73 -20.12 34.22
N VAL A 13 -33.20 -20.33 32.99
CA VAL A 13 -32.62 -19.66 31.82
C VAL A 13 -33.15 -18.23 31.82
N CYS A 14 -32.29 -17.29 32.17
CA CYS A 14 -32.58 -15.86 32.08
C CYS A 14 -32.48 -15.43 30.61
N ASP A 15 -33.39 -14.56 30.16
CA ASP A 15 -33.52 -14.06 28.78
C ASP A 15 -33.81 -15.11 27.69
N LEU A 16 -35.09 -15.20 27.31
CA LEU A 16 -35.57 -16.03 26.19
C LEU A 16 -35.38 -15.37 24.82
N ASN A 17 -34.98 -14.09 24.78
CA ASN A 17 -34.85 -13.35 23.54
C ASN A 17 -33.46 -13.57 22.92
N PRO A 18 -33.35 -13.74 21.60
CA PRO A 18 -32.07 -13.76 20.93
C PRO A 18 -31.30 -12.47 21.17
N CYS A 19 -29.97 -12.57 21.30
CA CYS A 19 -29.13 -11.39 21.39
C CYS A 19 -29.29 -10.52 20.13
N PRO A 20 -29.20 -9.19 20.23
CA PRO A 20 -29.19 -8.33 19.05
C PRO A 20 -27.96 -8.62 18.17
N PRO A 21 -28.05 -8.40 16.83
CA PRO A 21 -26.91 -8.53 15.94
C PRO A 21 -25.78 -7.58 16.35
N ARG A 22 -24.54 -8.06 16.28
CA ARG A 22 -23.34 -7.29 16.63
C ARG A 22 -22.20 -7.56 15.65
N TRP A 23 -21.29 -6.60 15.54
CA TRP A 23 -20.06 -6.80 14.78
C TRP A 23 -19.14 -7.79 15.49
N LYS A 24 -18.60 -8.71 14.71
CA LYS A 24 -17.51 -9.59 15.11
C LYS A 24 -16.31 -9.30 14.23
N VAL A 25 -15.16 -9.17 14.89
CA VAL A 25 -13.88 -8.94 14.24
C VAL A 25 -13.05 -10.20 14.39
N THR A 26 -12.51 -10.73 13.28
CA THR A 26 -11.54 -11.82 13.35
C THR A 26 -10.17 -11.28 13.75
N PRO A 27 -9.26 -12.13 14.26
CA PRO A 27 -7.86 -11.75 14.38
C PRO A 27 -7.34 -11.17 13.07
N ALA A 28 -6.58 -10.08 13.17
CA ALA A 28 -5.99 -9.45 12.00
C ALA A 28 -5.00 -10.41 11.32
N GLY A 29 -4.98 -10.38 9.99
CA GLY A 29 -4.02 -11.12 9.18
C GLY A 29 -2.60 -10.57 9.31
N PRO A 30 -1.66 -11.08 8.49
CA PRO A 30 -0.29 -10.61 8.49
C PRO A 30 -0.18 -9.11 8.18
N CYS A 31 0.85 -8.47 8.74
CA CYS A 31 1.16 -7.07 8.47
C CYS A 31 1.61 -6.90 7.00
N SER A 32 1.15 -5.85 6.33
CA SER A 32 1.54 -5.54 4.94
C SER A 32 3.00 -5.14 4.77
N SER A 33 3.66 -4.75 5.87
CA SER A 33 5.09 -4.46 5.91
C SER A 33 5.81 -5.61 6.60
N SER A 34 6.99 -5.96 6.10
CA SER A 34 7.88 -6.96 6.71
C SER A 34 8.58 -6.48 7.97
N CYS A 35 8.60 -5.17 8.17
CA CYS A 35 9.23 -4.52 9.30
C CYS A 35 8.64 -3.10 9.48
N GLY A 36 8.71 -2.55 10.70
CA GLY A 36 8.20 -1.21 10.99
C GLY A 36 6.67 -1.11 10.90
N LEU A 37 6.18 0.04 10.43
CA LEU A 37 4.75 0.39 10.36
C LEU A 37 4.09 -0.17 9.10
N GLY A 38 3.00 -0.90 9.28
CA GLY A 38 2.17 -1.41 8.19
C GLY A 38 0.67 -1.36 8.53
N LEU A 39 -0.11 -2.02 7.68
CA LEU A 39 -1.54 -2.26 7.87
C LEU A 39 -1.80 -3.75 7.85
N ALA A 40 -2.64 -4.24 8.75
CA ALA A 40 -3.14 -5.60 8.76
C ALA A 40 -4.63 -5.58 8.43
N VAL A 41 -5.06 -6.50 7.58
CA VAL A 41 -6.48 -6.66 7.22
C VAL A 41 -7.17 -7.54 8.25
N GLN A 42 -8.36 -7.14 8.69
CA GLN A 42 -9.20 -7.93 9.58
C GLN A 42 -10.60 -8.07 8.98
N LEU A 43 -11.20 -9.24 9.14
CA LEU A 43 -12.56 -9.49 8.67
C LEU A 43 -13.55 -8.97 9.72
N VAL A 44 -14.56 -8.25 9.26
CA VAL A 44 -15.62 -7.67 10.07
C VAL A 44 -16.94 -8.24 9.55
N THR A 45 -17.61 -9.07 10.36
CA THR A 45 -18.87 -9.71 10.00
C THR A 45 -19.97 -9.35 10.98
N CYS A 46 -21.20 -9.22 10.49
CA CYS A 46 -22.38 -9.09 11.35
C CYS A 46 -22.80 -10.48 11.81
N VAL A 47 -22.90 -10.69 13.13
CA VAL A 47 -23.29 -11.99 13.70
C VAL A 47 -24.38 -11.82 14.74
N GLN A 48 -25.19 -12.85 14.91
CA GLN A 48 -26.23 -12.92 15.94
C GLN A 48 -26.22 -14.28 16.62
N ILE A 49 -26.40 -14.30 17.95
CA ILE A 49 -26.51 -15.56 18.70
C ILE A 49 -27.99 -15.97 18.72
N LEU A 50 -28.30 -17.06 18.03
CA LEU A 50 -29.63 -17.67 17.97
C LEU A 50 -29.55 -19.04 18.63
N HIS A 51 -30.34 -19.27 19.69
CA HIS A 51 -30.34 -20.54 20.44
C HIS A 51 -28.95 -21.00 20.90
N GLY A 52 -28.11 -20.05 21.34
CA GLY A 52 -26.74 -20.32 21.78
C GLY A 52 -25.71 -20.54 20.65
N GLN A 53 -26.13 -20.48 19.39
CA GLN A 53 -25.25 -20.62 18.24
C GLN A 53 -25.04 -19.27 17.54
N GLU A 54 -23.79 -18.98 17.18
CA GLU A 54 -23.47 -17.80 16.39
C GLU A 54 -23.80 -18.02 14.91
N VAL A 55 -24.59 -17.13 14.33
CA VAL A 55 -25.05 -17.18 12.94
C VAL A 55 -24.62 -15.90 12.23
N LEU A 56 -24.07 -16.04 11.02
CA LEU A 56 -23.74 -14.92 10.15
C LEU A 56 -25.03 -14.23 9.69
N GLN A 57 -25.05 -12.91 9.76
CA GLN A 57 -26.18 -12.07 9.39
C GLN A 57 -25.80 -11.09 8.29
N GLU A 58 -26.83 -10.53 7.66
CA GLU A 58 -26.68 -9.45 6.70
C GLU A 58 -26.09 -8.20 7.37
N GLU A 59 -25.26 -7.48 6.61
CA GLU A 59 -24.45 -6.38 7.15
C GLU A 59 -25.28 -5.25 7.78
N HIS A 60 -26.42 -4.93 7.17
CA HIS A 60 -27.31 -3.85 7.59
C HIS A 60 -28.07 -4.14 8.89
N LEU A 61 -28.06 -5.38 9.38
CA LEU A 61 -28.69 -5.75 10.66
C LEU A 61 -27.84 -5.31 11.86
N CYS A 62 -26.54 -5.06 11.65
CA CYS A 62 -25.65 -4.54 12.67
C CYS A 62 -25.61 -3.00 12.68
N PRO A 63 -25.38 -2.35 13.84
CA PRO A 63 -25.32 -0.89 13.92
C PRO A 63 -24.17 -0.32 13.08
N VAL A 64 -24.50 0.42 12.01
CA VAL A 64 -23.50 0.98 11.07
C VAL A 64 -22.50 1.91 11.78
N ALA A 65 -22.97 2.70 12.75
CA ALA A 65 -22.14 3.63 13.53
C ALA A 65 -21.03 2.93 14.33
N GLU A 66 -21.19 1.64 14.61
CA GLU A 66 -20.25 0.85 15.40
C GLU A 66 -19.36 -0.06 14.53
N LYS A 67 -19.50 0.00 13.19
CA LYS A 67 -18.76 -0.90 12.28
C LYS A 67 -17.26 -0.69 12.42
N PRO A 68 -16.50 -1.70 12.87
CA PRO A 68 -15.05 -1.59 12.97
C PRO A 68 -14.38 -1.43 11.60
N LEU A 69 -13.17 -0.87 11.60
CA LEU A 69 -12.34 -0.78 10.40
C LEU A 69 -11.95 -2.18 9.91
N THR A 70 -11.90 -2.39 8.60
CA THR A 70 -11.42 -3.64 7.99
C THR A 70 -9.89 -3.67 7.85
N SER A 71 -9.21 -2.56 8.18
CA SER A 71 -7.75 -2.49 8.24
C SER A 71 -7.31 -1.74 9.49
N VAL A 72 -6.31 -2.28 10.19
CA VAL A 72 -5.77 -1.72 11.43
C VAL A 72 -4.25 -1.56 11.33
N PRO A 73 -3.67 -0.56 12.00
CA PRO A 73 -2.22 -0.39 12.02
C PRO A 73 -1.54 -1.57 12.71
N CYS A 74 -0.42 -2.02 12.14
CA CYS A 74 0.45 -3.04 12.73
C CYS A 74 1.90 -2.54 12.79
N VAL A 75 2.64 -3.00 13.80
CA VAL A 75 4.05 -2.63 14.01
C VAL A 75 4.89 -3.88 14.20
N ILE A 76 5.85 -4.10 13.32
CA ILE A 76 6.87 -5.13 13.47
C ILE A 76 8.12 -4.46 14.03
N ARG A 77 8.42 -4.70 15.31
CA ARG A 77 9.48 -3.99 16.04
C ARG A 77 10.89 -4.40 15.61
N THR A 78 11.08 -5.66 15.23
CA THR A 78 12.38 -6.20 14.85
C THR A 78 12.50 -6.26 13.34
N CYS A 79 13.33 -5.40 12.77
CA CYS A 79 13.65 -5.39 11.34
C CYS A 79 14.91 -6.20 11.13
N SER A 80 14.85 -7.27 10.34
CA SER A 80 16.00 -8.15 10.05
C SER A 80 16.51 -8.04 8.62
N TYR A 81 16.16 -6.94 7.94
CA TYR A 81 16.51 -6.71 6.54
C TYR A 81 17.07 -5.31 6.34
N GLU A 82 18.06 -5.19 5.48
CA GLU A 82 18.73 -3.92 5.18
C GLU A 82 19.12 -3.80 3.70
N TRP A 83 19.20 -2.55 3.23
CA TRP A 83 19.76 -2.27 1.92
C TRP A 83 21.28 -2.34 1.96
N SER A 84 21.85 -3.11 1.07
CA SER A 84 23.27 -3.15 0.72
C SER A 84 23.47 -2.71 -0.72
N PHE A 85 24.67 -2.28 -1.06
CA PHE A 85 24.97 -1.74 -2.39
C PHE A 85 26.28 -2.30 -2.92
N SER A 86 26.36 -2.44 -4.24
CA SER A 86 27.65 -2.67 -4.89
C SER A 86 28.55 -1.43 -4.78
N GLU A 87 29.82 -1.61 -5.15
CA GLU A 87 30.67 -0.49 -5.52
C GLU A 87 30.04 0.31 -6.69
N TRP A 88 30.42 1.58 -6.75
CA TRP A 88 30.04 2.44 -7.86
C TRP A 88 30.72 1.99 -9.15
N SER A 89 30.00 2.04 -10.27
CA SER A 89 30.57 1.87 -11.60
C SER A 89 31.65 2.91 -11.86
N GLU A 90 32.49 2.66 -12.86
CA GLU A 90 33.32 3.71 -13.44
C GLU A 90 32.44 4.87 -13.96
N CYS A 91 33.06 6.04 -14.12
CA CYS A 91 32.36 7.20 -14.66
C CYS A 91 31.94 6.90 -16.10
N SER A 92 30.72 7.25 -16.48
CA SER A 92 30.19 6.99 -17.83
C SER A 92 30.98 7.68 -18.95
N THR A 93 31.82 8.65 -18.60
CA THR A 93 32.69 9.38 -19.51
C THR A 93 34.15 9.21 -19.10
N SER A 94 35.06 9.23 -20.08
CA SER A 94 36.51 9.23 -19.84
C SER A 94 37.07 10.62 -19.54
N CYS A 95 36.26 11.67 -19.75
CA CYS A 95 36.56 13.05 -19.41
C CYS A 95 35.25 13.83 -19.19
N GLY A 96 35.34 15.02 -18.61
CA GLY A 96 34.20 15.88 -18.32
C GLY A 96 33.29 15.33 -17.21
N ASN A 97 32.04 15.75 -17.22
CA ASN A 97 31.02 15.29 -16.27
C ASN A 97 30.32 14.04 -16.81
N GLY A 98 30.09 13.07 -15.93
CA GLY A 98 29.40 11.84 -16.23
C GLY A 98 28.54 11.36 -15.06
N ILE A 99 28.13 10.10 -15.14
CA ILE A 99 27.30 9.43 -14.15
C ILE A 99 27.97 8.13 -13.72
N GLN A 100 27.87 7.80 -12.43
CA GLN A 100 28.13 6.47 -11.89
C GLN A 100 26.82 5.85 -11.42
N THR A 101 26.70 4.54 -11.60
CA THR A 101 25.57 3.75 -11.11
C THR A 101 26.06 2.65 -10.17
N ARG A 102 25.20 2.17 -9.28
CA ARG A 102 25.46 1.00 -8.45
C ARG A 102 24.19 0.19 -8.27
N GLN A 103 24.34 -1.09 -7.98
CA GLN A 103 23.21 -1.98 -7.71
C GLN A 103 22.84 -1.95 -6.23
N ASP A 104 21.55 -2.11 -5.94
CA ASP A 104 21.00 -2.29 -4.60
C ASP A 104 20.58 -3.74 -4.36
N PHE A 105 20.81 -4.21 -3.14
CA PHE A 105 20.46 -5.56 -2.69
C PHE A 105 19.76 -5.47 -1.35
N CYS A 106 18.61 -6.11 -1.22
CA CYS A 106 18.00 -6.29 0.11
C CYS A 106 18.59 -7.56 0.72
N LEU A 107 19.29 -7.42 1.83
CA LEU A 107 19.94 -8.53 2.53
C LEU A 107 19.24 -8.82 3.85
N SER A 108 19.26 -10.09 4.26
CA SER A 108 18.95 -10.45 5.66
C SER A 108 20.14 -10.10 6.54
N SER A 109 19.92 -9.34 7.61
CA SER A 109 20.96 -8.99 8.58
C SER A 109 21.43 -10.19 9.41
N LEU A 110 20.69 -11.32 9.40
CA LEU A 110 21.10 -12.54 10.10
C LEU A 110 21.99 -13.44 9.23
N THR A 111 21.65 -13.58 7.95
CA THR A 111 22.33 -14.55 7.06
C THR A 111 23.24 -13.88 6.04
N HIS A 112 23.18 -12.56 5.91
CA HIS A 112 23.81 -11.75 4.86
C HIS A 112 23.47 -12.19 3.43
N LYS A 113 22.38 -12.95 3.24
CA LYS A 113 21.94 -13.43 1.93
C LYS A 113 20.93 -12.48 1.30
N PRO A 114 20.92 -12.35 -0.05
CA PRO A 114 19.90 -11.62 -0.78
C PRO A 114 18.51 -12.20 -0.52
N VAL A 115 17.55 -11.32 -0.30
CA VAL A 115 16.12 -11.62 -0.12
C VAL A 115 15.28 -10.78 -1.07
N ASN A 116 13.95 -10.98 -1.06
CA ASN A 116 13.06 -10.20 -1.91
C ASN A 116 13.17 -8.68 -1.57
N PRO A 117 13.39 -7.79 -2.57
CA PRO A 117 13.49 -6.35 -2.37
C PRO A 117 12.29 -5.70 -1.66
N LEU A 118 11.11 -6.33 -1.72
CA LEU A 118 9.92 -5.86 -1.02
C LEU A 118 10.12 -5.77 0.50
N PHE A 119 11.02 -6.58 1.07
CA PHE A 119 11.30 -6.54 2.49
C PHE A 119 12.04 -5.28 2.93
N CYS A 120 12.73 -4.60 2.00
CA CYS A 120 13.42 -3.35 2.25
C CYS A 120 12.69 -2.13 1.68
N ARG A 121 11.57 -2.32 0.97
CA ARG A 121 10.83 -1.25 0.24
C ARG A 121 10.39 -0.07 1.11
N ARG A 122 10.18 -0.29 2.41
CA ARG A 122 9.74 0.74 3.34
C ARG A 122 10.87 1.61 3.87
N PHE A 123 12.12 1.19 3.72
CA PHE A 123 13.27 2.05 3.97
C PHE A 123 13.44 3.04 2.81
N PRO A 124 13.93 4.27 3.08
CA PRO A 124 14.20 5.24 2.02
C PRO A 124 15.07 4.62 0.94
N LYS A 125 14.67 4.75 -0.32
CA LYS A 125 15.47 4.23 -1.43
C LYS A 125 16.77 5.03 -1.49
N ALA A 126 17.90 4.38 -1.23
CA ALA A 126 19.18 5.06 -1.26
C ALA A 126 19.58 5.42 -2.70
N VAL A 127 20.53 6.34 -2.82
CA VAL A 127 21.03 6.83 -4.11
C VAL A 127 21.77 5.71 -4.84
N VAL A 128 21.26 5.33 -6.02
CA VAL A 128 21.86 4.32 -6.92
C VAL A 128 22.47 4.94 -8.18
N VAL A 129 22.33 6.26 -8.35
CA VAL A 129 22.88 7.04 -9.46
C VAL A 129 23.49 8.32 -8.89
N ARG A 130 24.73 8.64 -9.22
CA ARG A 130 25.39 9.89 -8.82
C ARG A 130 26.18 10.51 -9.96
N GLY A 131 26.43 11.81 -9.89
CA GLY A 131 27.36 12.48 -10.80
C GLY A 131 28.82 12.14 -10.49
N CYS A 132 29.66 12.18 -11.51
CA CYS A 132 31.11 12.06 -11.42
C CYS A 132 31.81 13.06 -12.36
N SER A 133 33.08 13.36 -12.08
CA SER A 133 33.95 14.15 -12.94
C SER A 133 35.18 13.35 -13.31
N ALA A 134 35.36 13.04 -14.60
CA ALA A 134 36.46 12.24 -15.13
C ALA A 134 37.69 13.09 -15.54
N GLY A 135 37.80 14.31 -15.01
CA GLY A 135 38.85 15.27 -15.36
C GLY A 135 38.53 16.09 -16.62
N PRO A 136 39.41 17.00 -17.04
CA PRO A 136 39.20 17.82 -18.23
C PRO A 136 39.24 16.97 -19.51
N CYS A 137 38.41 17.32 -20.49
CA CYS A 137 38.49 16.71 -21.81
C CYS A 137 39.66 17.27 -22.61
N PRO A 138 40.35 16.45 -23.41
CA PRO A 138 41.37 16.95 -24.32
C PRO A 138 40.73 17.97 -25.27
N GLU A 139 41.36 19.12 -25.42
CA GLU A 139 41.02 20.05 -26.50
C GLU A 139 41.22 19.31 -27.82
N GLN A 140 40.13 19.12 -28.56
CA GLN A 140 40.26 18.65 -29.93
C GLN A 140 40.77 19.82 -30.77
N GLU A 141 42.09 19.83 -30.99
CA GLU A 141 42.68 20.50 -32.16
C GLU A 141 42.18 19.74 -33.40
N GLY A 142 41.03 20.18 -33.91
CA GLY A 142 40.29 19.48 -34.95
C GLY A 142 39.44 20.41 -35.79
N THR A 143 40.06 20.87 -36.89
CA THR A 143 39.43 21.26 -38.16
C THR A 143 39.12 22.75 -38.33
N GLN A 144 40.12 23.49 -38.82
CA GLN A 144 39.86 24.47 -39.87
C GLN A 144 39.10 23.73 -40.98
N SER A 145 37.79 23.97 -41.05
CA SER A 145 37.04 23.67 -42.27
C SER A 145 37.74 24.42 -43.41
N PRO A 146 38.09 23.78 -44.54
CA PRO A 146 38.29 24.55 -45.76
C PRO A 146 37.02 25.37 -45.94
N GLY A 147 37.19 26.68 -46.10
CA GLY A 147 36.07 27.61 -46.23
C GLY A 147 35.07 27.09 -47.25
N ALA A 148 33.83 26.90 -46.82
CA ALA A 148 32.71 26.94 -47.72
C ALA A 148 32.70 28.38 -48.29
N GLU A 149 33.28 28.52 -49.47
CA GLU A 149 33.06 29.66 -50.33
C GLU A 149 31.55 29.91 -50.43
N LEU A 150 31.12 31.13 -50.13
CA LEU A 150 29.74 31.57 -50.31
C LEU A 150 29.44 31.59 -51.82
N GLN A 151 28.99 30.47 -52.36
CA GLN A 151 28.35 30.46 -53.68
C GLN A 151 26.87 30.82 -53.54
N PRO A 152 26.33 31.68 -54.43
CA PRO A 152 24.94 32.12 -54.35
C PRO A 152 23.98 30.97 -54.62
N VAL A 153 22.95 30.86 -53.78
CA VAL A 153 21.83 29.93 -53.95
C VAL A 153 21.05 30.24 -55.23
N THR A 154 21.06 29.33 -56.20
CA THR A 154 19.98 29.21 -57.18
C THR A 154 19.06 28.08 -56.74
N ALA A 155 17.80 28.44 -56.48
CA ALA A 155 16.76 27.51 -56.07
C ALA A 155 16.50 26.46 -57.16
N ALA A 156 16.62 25.19 -56.78
CA ALA A 156 15.99 24.09 -57.49
C ALA A 156 15.56 23.01 -56.48
N THR A 157 14.25 22.84 -56.43
CA THR A 157 13.45 21.77 -55.84
C THR A 157 14.11 20.40 -56.01
N HIS A 158 14.22 19.58 -54.95
CA HIS A 158 13.85 18.15 -54.94
C HIS A 158 13.90 17.57 -53.51
N LEU A 159 12.81 16.90 -53.15
CA LEU A 159 12.60 16.11 -51.94
C LEU A 159 13.60 14.95 -51.82
N PRO A 160 13.92 14.52 -50.58
CA PRO A 160 13.79 13.10 -50.33
C PRO A 160 13.05 12.74 -49.03
N THR A 161 12.43 11.58 -49.17
CA THR A 161 11.60 10.77 -48.29
C THR A 161 12.14 10.57 -46.87
N ALA A 162 11.25 10.74 -45.88
CA ALA A 162 11.50 10.42 -44.49
C ALA A 162 11.70 8.92 -44.27
N ALA A 163 12.85 8.54 -43.72
CA ALA A 163 13.08 7.20 -43.19
C ALA A 163 12.46 7.07 -41.79
N ALA A 164 11.76 5.97 -41.58
CA ALA A 164 10.94 5.68 -40.42
C ALA A 164 11.75 5.64 -39.10
N ALA A 165 11.33 6.46 -38.13
CA ALA A 165 11.69 6.27 -36.73
C ALA A 165 10.64 5.34 -36.09
N THR A 166 11.08 4.19 -35.59
CA THR A 166 10.26 3.26 -34.81
C THR A 166 9.99 3.84 -33.42
N GLU A 167 8.76 4.30 -33.19
CA GLU A 167 8.28 4.69 -31.87
C GLU A 167 8.01 3.44 -31.00
N HIS A 168 8.64 3.40 -29.82
CA HIS A 168 8.28 2.46 -28.77
C HIS A 168 7.00 2.93 -28.08
N ARG A 169 5.89 2.26 -28.42
CA ARG A 169 4.56 2.45 -27.86
C ARG A 169 4.54 2.05 -26.38
N HIS A 170 4.59 3.03 -25.48
CA HIS A 170 4.22 2.82 -24.09
C HIS A 170 2.71 2.57 -24.02
N GLN A 171 2.34 1.37 -23.56
CA GLN A 171 0.96 0.93 -23.43
C GLN A 171 0.32 1.66 -22.25
N LYS A 172 -0.43 2.73 -22.54
CA LYS A 172 -1.30 3.42 -21.59
C LYS A 172 -2.40 2.44 -21.17
N LEU A 173 -2.36 1.99 -19.92
CA LEU A 173 -3.48 1.31 -19.27
C LEU A 173 -4.57 2.35 -19.04
N ASP A 174 -5.58 2.37 -19.89
CA ASP A 174 -6.80 3.12 -19.66
C ASP A 174 -7.60 2.44 -18.54
N VAL A 175 -7.63 3.07 -17.37
CA VAL A 175 -8.50 2.70 -16.26
C VAL A 175 -9.83 3.43 -16.47
N PRO A 176 -10.96 2.73 -16.64
CA PRO A 176 -12.26 3.39 -16.72
C PRO A 176 -12.66 3.89 -15.33
N LEU A 177 -12.98 5.18 -15.27
CA LEU A 177 -13.58 5.86 -14.13
C LEU A 177 -15.01 5.30 -13.96
N SER A 178 -15.25 4.50 -12.91
CA SER A 178 -16.61 4.08 -12.56
C SER A 178 -17.42 5.28 -12.06
N ALA A 179 -18.53 5.52 -12.75
CA ALA A 179 -19.58 6.46 -12.37
C ALA A 179 -20.22 6.05 -11.03
N GLY A 180 -20.29 6.98 -10.09
CA GLY A 180 -21.10 6.84 -8.87
C GLY A 180 -22.60 7.04 -9.18
N PRO A 181 -23.52 6.30 -8.52
CA PRO A 181 -24.95 6.59 -8.58
C PRO A 181 -25.34 7.79 -7.69
N PRO A 182 -26.52 8.39 -7.92
CA PRO A 182 -26.84 9.74 -7.53
C PRO A 182 -27.31 9.87 -6.07
N GLU A 183 -27.00 11.05 -5.54
CA GLU A 183 -27.51 11.65 -4.32
C GLU A 183 -29.05 11.69 -4.31
N GLN A 184 -29.67 11.17 -3.24
CA GLN A 184 -31.08 11.44 -2.93
C GLN A 184 -31.20 12.17 -1.59
N THR A 185 -31.56 13.44 -1.70
CA THR A 185 -32.01 14.31 -0.62
C THR A 185 -33.46 14.00 -0.24
N LYS A 186 -33.78 13.74 1.04
CA LYS A 186 -34.97 14.26 1.77
C LYS A 186 -35.03 13.80 3.26
N PRO A 187 -35.96 14.30 4.10
CA PRO A 187 -35.77 15.38 5.06
C PRO A 187 -35.82 14.95 6.53
N SER A 188 -35.58 15.96 7.37
CA SER A 188 -35.67 16.03 8.84
C SER A 188 -36.96 15.52 9.48
N GLY A 189 -36.81 15.03 10.73
CA GLY A 189 -37.86 14.66 11.70
C GLY A 189 -37.52 13.29 12.31
N GLY A 190 -37.47 13.05 13.61
CA GLY A 190 -37.71 13.80 14.84
C GLY A 190 -37.39 12.81 15.97
N GLU A 191 -37.04 13.37 17.13
CA GLU A 191 -36.56 12.75 18.37
C GLU A 191 -37.36 11.52 18.88
N GLU A 192 -36.69 10.51 19.43
CA GLU A 192 -37.06 9.97 20.75
C GLU A 192 -35.89 9.21 21.39
N ASP A 193 -35.48 9.69 22.55
CA ASP A 193 -34.44 9.17 23.42
C ASP A 193 -34.96 7.93 24.16
N THR A 194 -34.28 6.80 24.03
CA THR A 194 -34.50 5.66 24.92
C THR A 194 -33.15 5.08 25.31
N ALA A 195 -32.74 5.41 26.53
CA ALA A 195 -31.56 4.92 27.19
C ALA A 195 -31.41 3.39 27.08
N LYS A 196 -30.52 2.93 26.20
CA LYS A 196 -30.10 1.54 26.14
C LYS A 196 -29.09 1.26 27.25
N ARG A 197 -29.55 0.52 28.26
CA ARG A 197 -28.69 -0.20 29.21
C ARG A 197 -27.94 -1.29 28.45
N SER A 198 -26.69 -1.01 28.10
CA SER A 198 -25.76 -1.99 27.57
C SER A 198 -25.28 -2.90 28.71
N PHE A 199 -25.74 -4.14 28.74
CA PHE A 199 -25.14 -5.20 29.54
C PHE A 199 -24.27 -6.08 28.64
N LEU A 200 -23.01 -6.23 29.03
CA LEU A 200 -22.00 -7.03 28.35
C LEU A 200 -22.37 -8.51 28.45
N CYS A 201 -22.72 -9.13 27.32
CA CYS A 201 -22.73 -10.57 27.19
C CYS A 201 -21.29 -11.06 27.08
N ALA A 202 -20.76 -11.64 28.16
CA ALA A 202 -19.45 -12.25 28.19
C ALA A 202 -19.41 -13.45 27.21
N ALA A 203 -18.40 -13.47 26.35
CA ALA A 203 -18.02 -14.65 25.59
C ALA A 203 -17.33 -15.64 26.54
N GLY A 204 -17.78 -16.89 26.53
CA GLY A 204 -17.04 -18.02 27.09
C GLY A 204 -15.86 -18.41 26.22
#